data_AF-A0A955K5G1-F1
#
_entry.id   AF-A0A955K5G1-F1
#
_cell.length_a   1.000
_cell.length_b   1.000
_cell.length_c   1.000
_cell.angle_alpha   90.00
_cell.angle_beta   90.00
_cell.angle_gamma   90.00
#
_symmetry.space_group_name_H-M   'P 1'
#
loop_
_entity.id
_entity.type
_entity.pdbx_description
1 polymer ?
#
loop_
_entity_poly.entity_id
_entity_poly.type
_entity_poly.pdbx_seq_one_letter_code
_entity_poly.pdbx_strand_id
1 'polypeptide(L)' 'MAKKGARQLIVLVNKATGTRYLTKKNKTNTTDKLILKKYDKKTRKVEEFTETKTSLG' A
#
# COMPACT_ATOMS: atom_id res chain seq x y z
N MET A 1 20.38 -3.32 -7.26
CA MET A 1 20.34 -1.92 -7.76
C MET A 1 18.92 -1.55 -8.19
N ALA A 2 18.35 -0.46 -7.66
CA ALA A 2 17.00 -0.03 -8.06
C ALA A 2 17.04 0.78 -9.37
N LYS A 3 16.63 0.18 -10.50
CA LYS A 3 16.53 0.88 -11.79
C LYS A 3 15.39 1.92 -11.78
N LYS A 4 15.64 3.08 -12.40
CA LYS A 4 14.62 4.12 -12.65
C LYS A 4 13.51 3.52 -13.52
N GLY A 5 12.25 3.72 -13.15
CA GLY A 5 11.08 3.23 -13.91
C GLY A 5 10.40 1.96 -13.36
N ALA A 6 11.07 1.15 -12.53
CA ALA A 6 10.48 -0.09 -12.00
C ALA A 6 9.47 0.10 -10.84
N ARG A 7 9.19 1.35 -10.47
CA ARG A 7 8.31 1.69 -9.34
C ARG A 7 6.87 1.89 -9.82
N GLN A 8 5.95 1.08 -9.31
CA GLN A 8 4.53 1.15 -9.59
C GLN A 8 3.80 1.84 -8.43
N LEU A 9 2.76 2.61 -8.75
CA LEU A 9 1.89 3.23 -7.76
C LEU A 9 0.86 2.18 -7.32
N ILE A 10 0.75 2.00 -6.01
CA ILE A 10 -0.09 0.99 -5.36
C ILE A 10 -0.95 1.63 -4.27
N VAL A 11 -2.06 0.99 -3.96
CA VAL A 11 -2.98 1.41 -2.90
C VAL A 11 -2.89 0.43 -1.74
N LEU A 12 -2.68 0.96 -0.54
CA LEU A 12 -2.80 0.22 0.72
C LEU A 12 -4.14 0.54 1.34
N VAL A 13 -4.92 -0.47 1.67
CA VAL A 13 -6.27 -0.32 2.22
C VAL A 13 -6.35 -1.02 3.57
N ASN A 14 -6.95 -0.34 4.55
CA ASN A 14 -7.40 -0.98 5.78
C ASN A 14 -8.79 -1.60 5.53
N LYS A 15 -8.91 -2.91 5.75
CA LYS A 15 -10.16 -3.65 5.55
C LYS A 15 -11.26 -3.24 6.53
N ALA A 16 -10.91 -2.81 7.74
CA ALA A 16 -11.88 -2.46 8.78
C ALA A 16 -12.55 -1.10 8.54
N THR A 17 -11.77 -0.12 8.10
CA THR A 17 -12.21 1.29 8.03
C THR A 17 -12.38 1.82 6.62
N GLY A 18 -11.80 1.14 5.63
CA GLY A 18 -11.75 1.57 4.22
C GLY A 18 -10.82 2.75 3.96
N THR A 19 -9.99 3.16 4.93
CA THR A 19 -8.97 4.20 4.71
C THR A 19 -7.90 3.71 3.73
N ARG A 20 -7.37 4.64 2.92
CA ARG A 20 -6.48 4.31 1.81
C ARG A 20 -5.23 5.18 1.81
N TYR A 21 -4.10 4.56 1.49
CA TYR A 21 -2.83 5.23 1.26
C TYR A 21 -2.30 4.92 -0.13
N LEU A 22 -1.77 5.94 -0.80
CA LEU A 22 -1.07 5.79 -2.07
C LEU A 22 0.43 5.70 -1.79
N THR A 23 1.07 4.64 -2.27
CA THR A 23 2.52 4.45 -2.11
C THR A 23 3.12 3.93 -3.41
N LYS A 24 4.44 4.04 -3.53
CA LYS A 24 5.18 3.50 -4.68
C LYS A 24 5.96 2.28 -4.23
N LYS A 25 5.81 1.18 -4.96
CA LYS A 25 6.51 -0.09 -4.70
C LYS A 25 7.36 -0.45 -5.90
N ASN A 26 8.53 -1.02 -5.67
CA ASN A 26 9.34 -1.60 -6.73
C ASN A 26 8.94 -3.08 -6.93
N LYS A 27 8.31 -3.41 -8.06
CA LYS A 27 7.85 -4.77 -8.37
C LYS A 27 8.98 -5.79 -8.44
N THR A 28 10.20 -5.36 -8.79
CA THR A 28 11.35 -6.26 -8.93
C THR A 28 11.94 -6.68 -7.59
N ASN A 29 12.03 -5.76 -6.62
CA ASN A 29 12.65 -6.05 -5.32
C ASN A 29 11.66 -6.61 -4.30
N THR A 30 10.38 -6.23 -4.43
CA THR A 30 9.31 -6.67 -3.54
C THR A 30 8.22 -7.29 -4.40
N THR A 31 8.23 -8.61 -4.51
CA THR A 31 7.26 -9.38 -5.30
C THR A 31 5.98 -9.63 -4.52
N ASP A 32 6.08 -9.83 -3.20
CA ASP A 32 4.96 -10.19 -2.34
C ASP A 32 4.07 -8.99 -2.03
N LYS A 33 2.80 -9.25 -1.66
CA LYS A 33 1.85 -8.19 -1.27
C LYS A 33 2.39 -7.41 -0.07
N LEU A 34 2.38 -6.08 -0.16
CA LEU A 34 2.77 -5.24 0.96
C LEU A 34 1.72 -5.28 2.07
N ILE A 35 2.21 -5.53 3.29
CA ILE A 35 1.45 -5.38 4.52
C ILE A 35 2.25 -4.41 5.39
N LEU A 36 1.66 -3.25 5.67
CA LEU A 36 2.32 -2.20 6.44
C LEU A 36 1.42 -1.72 7.56
N LYS A 37 2.01 -1.48 8.72
CA LYS A 37 1.32 -0.82 9.83
C LYS A 37 1.29 0.68 9.59
N LYS A 38 0.10 1.27 9.48
CA LYS A 38 -0.11 2.71 9.26
C LYS A 38 -1.15 3.23 10.23
N TYR A 39 -1.09 4.53 10.51
CA TYR A 39 -2.09 5.20 11.34
C TYR A 39 -3.42 5.27 10.60
N ASP A 40 -4.52 4.94 11.26
CA ASP A 40 -5.86 5.13 10.74
C ASP A 40 -6.53 6.34 11.40
N LYS A 41 -7.01 7.28 10.59
CA LYS A 41 -7.69 8.49 11.08
C LYS A 41 -9.05 8.19 11.74
N LYS A 42 -9.73 7.11 11.35
CA LYS A 42 -11.07 6.76 11.87
C LYS A 42 -10.99 6.10 13.25
N THR A 43 -10.11 5.12 13.41
CA THR A 43 -9.92 4.40 14.69
C THR A 43 -8.86 5.05 15.59
N ARG A 44 -8.08 5.99 15.05
CA ARG A 44 -6.98 6.70 15.74
C ARG A 44 -5.90 5.77 16.27
N LYS A 45 -5.71 4.62 15.63
CA LYS A 45 -4.74 3.58 16.01
C LYS A 45 -3.86 3.22 14.82
N VAL A 46 -2.72 2.61 15.12
CA VAL A 46 -1.84 2.02 14.09
C VAL A 46 -2.35 0.61 13.80
N GLU A 47 -2.82 0.41 12.58
CA GLU A 47 -3.44 -0.85 12.13
C GLU A 47 -2.74 -1.37 10.87
N GLU A 48 -3.06 -2.60 10.48
CA GLU A 48 -2.47 -3.26 9.32
C GLU A 48 -3.20 -2.89 8.03
N PHE A 49 -2.44 -2.36 7.06
CA PHE A 49 -2.93 -2.02 5.74
C PHE A 49 -2.36 -2.99 4.73
N THR A 50 -3.24 -3.57 3.91
CA THR A 50 -2.88 -4.55 2.89
C THR A 50 -2.94 -3.93 1.50
N GLU A 51 -2.01 -4.32 0.63
CA GLU A 51 -1.99 -3.92 -0.78
C GLU A 51 -3.22 -4.45 -1.52
N THR A 52 -3.96 -3.53 -2.16
CA THR A 52 -5.11 -3.84 -3.02
C THR A 52 -4.78 -3.49 -4.45
N LYS A 53 -5.06 -4.42 -5.38
CA LYS A 53 -5.13 -4.12 -6.82
C LYS A 53 -6.38 -3.31 -7.08
N THR A 54 -6.30 -2.00 -6.91
CA THR A 54 -7.32 -1.09 -7.43
C THR A 54 -6.81 -0.55 -8.76
N SER A 55 -7.57 -0.80 -9.84
CA SER A 55 -7.47 0.03 -11.04
C SER A 55 -7.92 1.42 -10.63
N LEU A 56 -6.99 2.37 -10.55
CA LEU A 56 -7.38 3.77 -10.73
C LEU A 56 -7.96 3.80 -12.15
N GLY A 57 -9.27 4.05 -12.24
CA GLY A 57 -10.09 3.84 -13.44
C GLY A 57 -9.45 4.36 -14.73
#